data_AF-A0A4Y7JDF4-F1
#
_entry.id   AF-A0A4Y7JDF4-F1
#
_cell.length_a   1.000
_cell.length_b   1.000
_cell.length_c   1.000
_cell.angle_alpha   90.00
_cell.angle_beta   90.00
_cell.angle_gamma   90.00
#
_symmetry.space_group_name_H-M   'P 1'
#
loop_
_entity.id
_entity.type
_entity.pdbx_description
1 polymer ?
#
loop_
_entity_poly.entity_id
_entity_poly.type
_entity_poly.pdbx_seq_one_letter_code
_entity_poly.pdbx_strand_id
1 'polypeptide(L)'
;VTIQPDHPYTHRYDKTKGKLHLSQVTVQGKILPFGRWSRLVKVLCNVAHTENPICLCSISPDAKHKSFPLNFEFGEDDGDVVLSVIGHYDVHLAGYFLGNTGGHGEDGIEKKKIKEEDEIHEKKIKEEI
;
A
#
# COMPACT_ATOMS: atom_id res chain seq x y z
N VAL A 1 7.23 -4.06 -8.97
CA VAL A 1 6.92 -4.92 -10.13
C VAL A 1 6.67 -4.03 -11.34
N THR A 2 7.13 -4.42 -12.52
CA THR A 2 6.84 -3.70 -13.77
C THR A 2 5.78 -4.44 -14.55
N ILE A 3 4.77 -3.71 -15.03
CA ILE A 3 3.65 -4.23 -15.82
C ILE A 3 3.72 -3.55 -17.19
N GLN A 4 3.66 -4.37 -18.24
CA GLN A 4 3.61 -3.92 -19.62
C GLN A 4 2.16 -4.04 -20.12
N PRO A 5 1.73 -3.25 -21.12
CA PRO A 5 0.35 -3.26 -21.60
C PRO A 5 -0.19 -4.66 -21.98
N ASP A 6 0.66 -5.51 -22.55
CA ASP A 6 0.30 -6.87 -22.98
C ASP A 6 0.72 -7.96 -21.98
N HIS A 7 1.29 -7.58 -20.84
CA HIS A 7 1.83 -8.52 -19.85
C HIS A 7 1.26 -8.21 -18.44
N PRO A 8 0.04 -8.68 -18.14
CA PRO A 8 -0.57 -8.49 -16.83
C PRO A 8 0.21 -9.24 -15.75
N TYR A 9 0.18 -8.69 -14.54
CA TYR A 9 0.78 -9.30 -13.37
C TYR A 9 -0.29 -9.88 -12.46
N THR A 10 -0.18 -11.16 -12.12
CA THR A 10 -1.06 -11.81 -11.14
C THR A 10 -0.38 -11.87 -9.79
N HIS A 11 -0.95 -11.20 -8.80
CA HIS A 11 -0.62 -11.39 -7.40
C HIS A 11 -1.50 -12.51 -6.81
N ARG A 12 -0.85 -13.46 -6.15
CA ARG A 12 -1.51 -14.46 -5.32
C ARG A 12 -1.14 -14.22 -3.88
N TYR A 13 -2.14 -14.30 -3.00
CA TYR A 13 -1.92 -14.16 -1.57
C TYR A 13 -0.93 -15.23 -1.07
N ASP A 14 0.04 -14.79 -0.28
CA ASP A 14 1.07 -15.63 0.33
C ASP A 14 0.98 -15.47 1.84
N LYS A 15 0.53 -16.53 2.52
CA LYS A 15 0.35 -16.57 3.99
C LYS A 15 1.61 -16.19 4.76
N THR A 16 2.80 -16.44 4.20
CA THR A 16 4.07 -16.13 4.85
C THR A 16 4.41 -14.64 4.80
N LYS A 17 3.90 -13.93 3.80
CA LYS A 17 4.14 -12.50 3.59
C LYS A 17 3.03 -11.63 4.17
N GLY A 18 1.82 -12.15 4.26
CA GLY A 18 0.64 -11.40 4.69
C GLY A 18 0.09 -10.52 3.58
N LYS A 19 -0.68 -9.49 3.95
CA LYS A 19 -1.38 -8.63 2.99
C LYS A 19 -0.41 -7.80 2.15
N LEU A 20 -0.69 -7.64 0.86
CA LEU A 20 0.03 -6.74 -0.01
C LEU A 20 -0.57 -5.33 0.11
N HIS A 21 0.24 -4.35 0.48
CA HIS A 21 -0.11 -2.93 0.41
C HIS A 21 0.59 -2.29 -0.80
N LEU A 22 -0.21 -1.87 -1.79
CA LEU A 22 0.24 -1.17 -2.97
C LEU A 22 0.23 0.34 -2.72
N SER A 23 1.42 0.94 -2.61
CA SER A 23 1.60 2.31 -2.15
C SER A 23 1.96 3.31 -3.25
N GLN A 24 2.47 2.85 -4.39
CA GLN A 24 2.93 3.76 -5.44
C GLN A 24 2.84 3.16 -6.83
N VAL A 25 2.58 4.04 -7.79
CA VAL A 25 2.68 3.79 -9.22
C VAL A 25 3.63 4.79 -9.87
N THR A 26 4.46 4.33 -10.79
CA THR A 26 5.39 5.16 -11.57
C THR A 26 5.33 4.77 -13.04
N VAL A 27 5.03 5.73 -13.91
CA VAL A 27 5.07 5.53 -15.36
C VAL A 27 6.51 5.55 -15.85
N GLN A 28 6.91 4.48 -16.52
CA GLN A 28 8.23 4.34 -17.12
C GLN A 28 8.18 4.64 -18.62
N GLY A 29 9.30 5.12 -19.16
CA GLY A 29 9.45 5.41 -20.58
C GLY A 29 9.78 6.87 -20.90
N LYS A 30 10.41 7.04 -22.07
CA LYS A 30 10.60 8.36 -22.68
C LYS A 30 9.27 8.79 -23.26
N ILE A 31 8.84 10.01 -22.92
CA ILE A 31 7.73 10.63 -23.65
C ILE A 31 8.27 10.87 -25.06
N LEU A 32 7.80 10.07 -26.02
CA LEU A 32 8.17 10.27 -27.41
C LEU A 32 7.39 11.50 -27.91
N PRO A 33 8.05 12.46 -28.60
CA PRO A 33 7.40 13.67 -29.10
C PRO A 33 6.44 13.41 -30.29
N PHE A 34 5.94 12.18 -30.47
CA PHE A 34 5.14 11.80 -31.63
C PHE A 34 3.77 11.25 -31.26
N GLY A 35 2.75 11.89 -31.82
CA GLY A 35 1.49 11.24 -32.20
C GLY A 35 0.38 11.24 -31.14
N ARG A 36 -0.85 11.36 -31.64
CA ARG A 36 -2.14 11.30 -30.94
C ARG A 36 -2.42 9.89 -30.38
N TRP A 37 -1.44 9.23 -29.77
CA TRP A 37 -1.68 8.03 -28.99
C TRP A 37 -2.40 8.42 -27.69
N SER A 38 -3.20 7.50 -27.14
CA SER A 38 -3.90 7.74 -25.88
C SER A 38 -2.87 8.21 -24.85
N ARG A 39 -2.91 9.50 -24.52
CA ARG A 39 -2.07 10.12 -23.49
C ARG A 39 -2.47 9.63 -22.10
N LEU A 40 -3.32 8.63 -21.96
CA LEU A 40 -3.70 8.12 -20.66
C LEU A 40 -3.20 6.69 -20.54
N VAL A 41 -2.45 6.47 -19.48
CA VAL A 41 -2.05 5.16 -18.99
C VAL A 41 -3.01 4.83 -17.86
N LYS A 42 -3.79 3.76 -18.00
CA LYS A 42 -4.70 3.29 -16.94
C LYS A 42 -4.17 2.01 -16.34
N VAL A 43 -4.16 1.93 -15.01
CA VAL A 43 -3.88 0.67 -14.30
C VAL A 43 -5.22 0.07 -13.90
N LEU A 44 -5.50 -1.12 -14.39
CA LEU A 44 -6.69 -1.88 -14.06
C LEU A 44 -6.35 -3.01 -13.08
N CYS A 45 -7.28 -3.26 -12.18
CA CYS A 45 -7.23 -4.35 -11.21
C CYS A 45 -8.47 -5.22 -11.37
N ASN A 46 -8.26 -6.52 -11.53
CA ASN A 46 -9.33 -7.50 -11.50
C ASN A 46 -9.09 -8.46 -10.34
N VAL A 47 -10.02 -8.46 -9.39
CA VAL A 47 -10.01 -9.35 -8.24
C VAL A 47 -10.83 -10.60 -8.58
N ALA A 48 -10.33 -11.79 -8.27
CA ALA A 48 -11.03 -13.07 -8.50
C ALA A 48 -11.57 -13.27 -9.94
N HIS A 49 -10.93 -12.67 -10.95
CA HIS A 49 -11.33 -12.76 -12.36
C HIS A 49 -12.78 -12.32 -12.66
N THR A 50 -13.33 -11.37 -11.90
CA THR A 50 -14.64 -10.79 -12.18
C THR A 50 -14.73 -10.16 -13.59
N GLU A 51 -15.93 -10.07 -14.15
CA GLU A 51 -16.16 -9.53 -15.50
C GLU A 51 -15.84 -8.03 -15.63
N ASN A 52 -15.77 -7.30 -14.50
CA ASN A 52 -15.65 -5.84 -14.47
C ASN A 52 -14.39 -5.39 -13.71
N PRO A 53 -13.24 -5.20 -14.39
CA PRO A 53 -12.03 -4.71 -13.74
C PRO A 53 -12.19 -3.26 -13.26
N ILE A 54 -11.61 -2.96 -12.10
CA ILE A 54 -11.61 -1.65 -11.47
C ILE A 54 -10.39 -0.85 -11.96
N CYS A 55 -10.59 0.40 -12.35
CA CYS A 55 -9.49 1.31 -12.69
C CYS A 55 -8.89 1.89 -11.40
N LEU A 56 -7.68 1.48 -11.03
CA LEU A 56 -6.98 1.98 -9.84
C LEU A 56 -6.48 3.42 -10.04
N CYS A 57 -5.96 3.73 -11.23
CA CYS A 57 -5.50 5.07 -11.57
C CYS A 57 -5.48 5.30 -13.07
N SER A 58 -5.53 6.59 -13.46
CA SER A 58 -5.34 7.05 -14.84
C SER A 58 -4.32 8.18 -14.83
N ILE A 59 -3.21 7.97 -15.53
CA ILE A 59 -2.04 8.86 -15.49
C ILE A 59 -1.81 9.43 -16.88
N SER A 60 -1.64 10.76 -16.93
CA SER A 60 -1.22 11.46 -18.13
C SER A 60 0.31 11.54 -18.15
N PRO A 61 1.02 10.96 -19.15
CA PRO A 61 2.48 11.03 -19.24
C PRO A 61 3.00 12.47 -19.36
N ASP A 62 2.21 13.38 -19.94
CA ASP A 62 2.48 14.82 -20.02
C ASP A 62 2.37 15.56 -18.68
N ALA A 63 1.93 14.88 -17.61
CA ALA A 63 1.98 15.45 -16.27
C ALA A 63 3.43 15.65 -15.81
N LYS A 64 3.65 16.73 -15.05
CA LYS A 64 4.95 17.06 -14.43
C LYS A 64 5.50 15.92 -13.56
N HIS A 65 4.61 15.14 -12.95
CA HIS A 65 4.93 14.02 -12.08
C HIS A 65 4.63 12.71 -12.78
N LYS A 66 5.60 11.80 -12.78
CA LYS A 66 5.46 10.43 -13.32
C LYS A 66 5.17 9.39 -12.25
N SER A 67 5.13 9.79 -10.99
CA SER A 67 4.87 8.91 -9.84
C SER A 67 3.69 9.43 -9.04
N PHE A 68 2.80 8.53 -8.64
CA PHE A 68 1.59 8.84 -7.89
C PHE A 68 1.43 7.86 -6.72
N PRO A 69 0.98 8.34 -5.56
CA PRO A 69 0.67 7.46 -4.44
C PRO A 69 -0.58 6.62 -4.74
N LEU A 70 -0.59 5.41 -4.22
CA LEU A 70 -1.73 4.50 -4.19
C LEU A 70 -1.97 4.07 -2.73
N ASN A 71 -3.17 3.59 -2.43
CA ASN A 71 -3.51 3.08 -1.11
C ASN A 71 -4.50 1.93 -1.26
N PHE A 72 -4.02 0.82 -1.81
CA PHE A 72 -4.82 -0.40 -2.01
C PHE A 72 -4.18 -1.56 -1.25
N GLU A 73 -5.01 -2.39 -0.63
CA GLU A 73 -4.58 -3.56 0.11
C GLU A 73 -5.26 -4.81 -0.44
N PHE A 74 -4.51 -5.89 -0.55
CA PHE A 74 -4.99 -7.19 -1.02
C PHE A 74 -4.59 -8.27 -0.01
N GLY A 75 -5.58 -9.01 0.49
CA GLY A 75 -5.43 -10.05 1.51
C GLY A 75 -5.88 -11.45 1.05
N GLU A 76 -6.15 -12.33 2.02
CA GLU A 76 -6.56 -13.71 1.75
C GLU A 76 -7.92 -13.80 1.04
N ASP A 77 -8.86 -12.94 1.41
CA ASP A 77 -10.25 -12.97 0.91
C ASP A 77 -10.38 -12.48 -0.55
N ASP A 78 -9.38 -11.78 -1.07
CA ASP A 78 -9.38 -11.21 -2.42
C ASP A 78 -9.00 -12.25 -3.51
N GLY A 79 -8.43 -13.39 -3.12
CA GLY A 79 -8.00 -14.42 -4.07
C GLY A 79 -6.89 -13.96 -5.04
N ASP A 80 -6.99 -14.36 -6.31
CA ASP A 80 -6.04 -13.95 -7.35
C ASP A 80 -6.37 -12.51 -7.81
N VAL A 81 -5.38 -11.63 -7.69
CA VAL A 81 -5.50 -10.21 -8.10
C VAL A 81 -4.67 -9.98 -9.36
N VAL A 82 -5.34 -9.63 -10.45
CA VAL A 82 -4.70 -9.38 -11.75
C VAL A 82 -4.59 -7.88 -12.00
N LEU A 83 -3.36 -7.39 -12.09
CA LEU A 83 -3.03 -6.01 -12.41
C LEU A 83 -2.63 -5.92 -13.89
N SER A 84 -3.27 -5.03 -14.64
CA SER A 84 -3.01 -4.81 -16.06
C SER A 84 -2.91 -3.34 -16.39
N VAL A 85 -2.30 -3.02 -17.52
CA VAL A 85 -2.10 -1.64 -17.97
C VAL A 85 -2.77 -1.46 -19.32
N ILE A 86 -3.55 -0.39 -19.47
CA ILE A 86 -4.01 0.09 -20.78
C ILE A 86 -3.20 1.34 -21.12
N GLY A 87 -2.46 1.28 -22.21
CA GLY A 87 -1.65 2.40 -22.69
C GLY A 87 -0.44 1.92 -23.49
N HIS A 88 0.49 2.84 -23.77
CA HIS A 88 1.73 2.55 -24.50
C HIS A 88 2.98 2.56 -23.63
N TYR A 89 2.81 2.77 -22.32
CA TYR A 89 3.91 2.96 -21.38
C TYR A 89 3.88 1.84 -20.34
N ASP A 90 5.07 1.37 -20.00
CA ASP A 90 5.26 0.44 -18.90
C ASP A 90 5.02 1.16 -17.57
N VAL A 91 4.52 0.43 -16.59
CA VAL A 91 4.19 0.96 -15.27
C VAL A 91 4.91 0.16 -14.20
N HIS A 92 5.65 0.86 -13.34
CA HIS A 92 6.23 0.27 -12.15
C HIS A 92 5.32 0.50 -10.94
N LEU A 93 4.84 -0.60 -10.38
CA LEU A 93 4.09 -0.61 -9.13
C LEU A 93 5.02 -0.97 -7.98
N ALA A 94 4.93 -0.21 -6.89
CA ALA A 94 5.68 -0.43 -5.67
C ALA A 94 4.74 -0.50 -4.47
N GLY A 95 5.17 -1.28 -3.48
CA GLY A 95 4.39 -1.62 -2.31
C GLY A 95 5.23 -2.47 -1.35
N TYR A 96 4.60 -2.89 -0.26
CA TYR A 96 5.21 -3.73 0.76
C TYR A 96 4.18 -4.73 1.28
N PHE A 97 4.67 -5.81 1.87
CA PHE A 97 3.80 -6.75 2.55
C PHE A 97 3.68 -6.35 4.02
N LEU A 98 2.45 -6.36 4.54
CA LEU A 98 2.15 -5.97 5.92
C LEU A 98 2.56 -7.02 6.96
N GLY A 99 3.13 -8.16 6.54
CA GLY A 99 3.54 -9.24 7.43
C GLY A 99 2.34 -9.92 8.07
N ASN A 100 2.50 -11.19 8.42
CA ASN A 100 1.63 -11.76 9.45
C ASN A 100 2.25 -11.36 10.79
N THR A 101 1.80 -10.26 11.40
CA THR A 101 2.04 -10.03 12.84
C THR A 101 1.23 -11.02 13.68
N GLY A 102 1.29 -12.31 13.34
CA GLY A 102 0.77 -13.43 14.12
C GLY A 102 1.73 -13.85 15.22
N GLY A 103 2.38 -12.88 15.85
CA GLY A 103 3.12 -13.06 17.08
C GLY A 103 2.69 -11.96 18.02
N HIS A 104 1.77 -12.28 18.94
CA HIS A 104 1.64 -11.71 20.28
C HIS A 104 2.33 -10.34 20.47
N GLY A 105 1.80 -9.32 19.81
CA GLY A 105 2.12 -7.92 20.03
C GLY A 105 0.90 -7.31 20.67
N GLU A 106 0.57 -7.78 21.88
CA GLU A 106 -0.01 -6.84 22.82
C GLU A 106 1.03 -5.74 22.93
N ASP A 107 0.80 -4.63 22.22
CA ASP A 107 1.26 -3.35 22.67
C ASP A 107 0.55 -3.14 24.01
N GLY A 108 1.12 -3.75 25.04
CA GLY A 108 1.02 -3.28 26.40
C GLY A 108 1.47 -1.84 26.33
N ILE A 109 0.51 -0.94 26.09
CA ILE A 109 0.47 0.31 26.83
C ILE A 109 0.43 -0.17 28.27
N GLU A 110 1.61 -0.41 28.83
CA GLU A 110 1.85 -0.39 30.24
C GLU A 110 1.36 0.98 30.64
N LYS A 111 0.09 1.04 31.05
CA LYS A 111 -0.44 2.09 31.89
C LYS A 111 0.42 1.98 33.14
N LYS A 112 1.63 2.55 33.09
CA LYS A 112 2.41 2.85 34.28
C LYS A 112 1.49 3.73 35.08
N LYS A 113 0.89 3.07 36.05
CA LYS A 113 0.05 3.60 37.08
C LYS A 113 0.90 4.65 37.78
N ILE A 114 0.81 5.89 37.31
CA ILE A 114 1.26 7.07 38.07
C ILE A 114 0.27 7.16 39.23
N LYS A 115 0.45 6.27 40.21
CA LYS A 115 -0.15 6.30 41.54
C LYS A 115 0.85 5.70 42.51
N GLU A 116 2.06 6.23 42.48
CA GLU A 116 3.06 5.96 43.52
C GLU A 116 4.06 7.12 43.65
N GLU A 117 3.64 8.35 43.35
CA GLU A 117 4.41 9.56 43.69
C GLU A 117 3.64 10.53 44.60
N ASP A 118 2.31 10.46 44.68
CA ASP A 118 1.53 11.24 45.66
C ASP A 118 1.57 10.65 47.08
N GLU A 119 1.85 9.34 47.25
CA GLU A 119 1.91 8.73 48.59
C GLU A 119 3.29 8.88 49.28
N ILE A 120 4.33 9.25 48.52
CA ILE A 120 5.66 9.58 49.08
C ILE A 120 5.71 11.05 49.50
N HIS A 121 4.91 11.94 48.89
CA HIS A 121 4.87 13.35 49.29
C HIS A 121 4.04 13.58 50.58
N GLU A 122 2.99 12.79 50.85
CA GLU A 122 2.27 12.91 52.14
C GLU A 122 3.04 12.29 53.32
N LYS A 123 3.84 11.23 53.08
CA LYS A 123 4.64 10.60 54.15
C LYS A 123 5.85 11.43 54.57
N LYS A 124 6.35 12.35 53.74
CA LYS A 124 7.42 13.28 54.12
C LYS A 124 6.97 14.52 54.89
N ILE A 125 5.68 14.83 54.95
CA ILE A 125 5.17 16.00 55.68
C ILE A 125 4.78 15.64 57.13
N LYS A 126 4.59 14.35 57.46
CA LYS A 126 4.24 13.90 58.83
C LYS A 126 5.44 13.53 59.71
N GLU A 127 6.66 13.62 59.18
CA GLU A 127 7.91 13.39 59.94
C GLU A 127 8.67 14.69 60.24
N GLU A 128 8.04 15.85 59.98
CA GLU A 128 8.58 17.19 60.30
C GLU A 128 7.54 18.11 60.99
N ILE A 129 6.65 17.53 61.81
CA ILE A 129 5.88 18.22 62.86
C ILE A 129 6.02 17.46 64.18
#